data_AF-A0A968IAJ0-F1
#
_entry.id   AF-A0A968IAJ0-F1
#
_cell.length_a   1.000
_cell.length_b   1.000
_cell.length_c   1.000
_cell.angle_alpha   90.00
_cell.angle_beta   90.00
_cell.angle_gamma   90.00
#
_symmetry.space_group_name_H-M   'P 1'
#
loop_
_entity.id
_entity.type
_entity.pdbx_description
1 polymer ?
#
loop_
_entity_poly.entity_id
_entity_poly.type
_entity_poly.pdbx_seq_one_letter_code
_entity_poly.pdbx_strand_id
1 'polypeptide(L)'
;MSQLLQLSDQLGWSEANSSPVELLVLSACQTALGDRNAELGFAGLAVAAGVKSVLASLWNVSDLGTLGLMSQFYQDFSESSNKSEALRQAQLAMLKGQVRVENGKIILASGESIPLPPEFPKGNLDLSHPYYWAAFTLVGNWN
;
A
#
# COMPACT_ATOMS: atom_id res chain seq x y z
N MET A 1 -10.37 -2.57 -20.26
CA MET A 1 -10.10 -4.02 -20.22
C MET A 1 -8.92 -4.42 -21.11
N SER A 2 -8.88 -4.05 -22.39
CA SER A 2 -7.79 -4.44 -23.32
C SER A 2 -6.39 -3.97 -22.92
N GLN A 3 -6.24 -2.75 -22.38
CA GLN A 3 -4.93 -2.17 -22.08
C GLN A 3 -4.19 -2.85 -20.92
N LEU A 4 -4.92 -3.29 -19.88
CA LEU A 4 -4.30 -3.96 -18.72
C LEU A 4 -3.99 -5.43 -18.99
N LEU A 5 -4.81 -6.10 -19.80
CA LEU A 5 -4.49 -7.43 -20.32
C LEU A 5 -3.27 -7.37 -21.25
N GLN A 6 -3.22 -6.37 -22.13
CA GLN A 6 -2.07 -6.14 -22.99
C GLN A 6 -0.80 -5.81 -22.17
N LEU A 7 -0.92 -5.05 -21.08
CA LEU A 7 0.18 -4.78 -20.17
C LEU A 7 0.60 -6.05 -19.40
N SER A 8 -0.36 -6.85 -18.93
CA SER A 8 -0.11 -8.13 -18.27
C SER A 8 0.67 -9.07 -19.17
N ASP A 9 0.27 -9.18 -20.44
CA ASP A 9 0.95 -10.00 -21.44
C ASP A 9 2.35 -9.43 -21.76
N GLN A 10 2.48 -8.10 -21.89
CA GLN A 10 3.79 -7.45 -22.07
C GLN A 10 4.75 -7.65 -20.89
N LEU A 11 4.21 -7.71 -19.68
CA LEU A 11 4.98 -7.93 -18.45
C LEU A 11 5.13 -9.43 -18.11
N GLY A 12 4.55 -10.31 -18.92
CA GLY A 12 4.60 -11.76 -18.76
C GLY A 12 3.86 -12.29 -17.54
N TRP A 13 2.96 -11.53 -16.90
CA TRP A 13 2.29 -11.93 -15.65
C TRP A 13 1.34 -13.12 -15.80
N SER A 14 0.89 -13.37 -17.03
CA SER A 14 -0.04 -14.44 -17.42
C SER A 14 0.66 -15.69 -17.98
N GLU A 15 1.98 -15.67 -18.17
CA GLU A 15 2.72 -16.78 -18.78
C GLU A 15 2.94 -17.94 -17.78
N ALA A 16 2.71 -19.18 -18.22
CA ALA A 16 2.88 -20.38 -17.40
C ALA A 16 4.32 -20.62 -16.88
N ASN A 17 5.32 -19.90 -17.42
CA ASN A 17 6.74 -20.01 -17.06
C ASN A 17 7.27 -18.76 -16.31
N SER A 18 6.43 -17.77 -16.01
CA SER A 18 6.83 -16.61 -15.21
C SER A 18 6.48 -16.82 -13.74
N SER A 19 7.31 -16.30 -12.85
CA SER A 19 6.96 -16.23 -11.43
C SER A 19 5.83 -15.21 -11.26
N PRO A 20 4.64 -15.61 -10.76
CA PRO A 20 3.53 -14.68 -10.58
C PRO A 20 3.91 -13.57 -9.61
N VAL A 21 3.40 -12.35 -9.85
CA VAL A 21 3.61 -11.23 -8.93
C VAL A 21 2.89 -11.53 -7.61
N GLU A 22 3.67 -11.74 -6.55
CA GLU A 22 3.14 -12.11 -5.23
C GLU A 22 2.37 -10.96 -4.56
N LEU A 23 2.85 -9.73 -4.71
CA LEU A 23 2.25 -8.53 -4.14
C LEU A 23 2.47 -7.33 -5.08
N LEU A 24 1.38 -6.64 -5.43
CA LEU A 24 1.38 -5.33 -6.08
C LEU A 24 0.88 -4.28 -5.09
N VAL A 25 1.58 -3.15 -4.96
CA VAL A 25 1.16 -2.04 -4.10
C VAL A 25 0.75 -0.84 -4.95
N LEU A 26 -0.51 -0.42 -4.79
CA LEU A 26 -1.12 0.70 -5.51
C LEU A 26 -1.39 1.85 -4.53
N SER A 27 -0.39 2.69 -4.31
CA SER A 27 -0.36 3.74 -3.27
C SER A 27 -1.12 5.04 -3.61
N ALA A 28 -1.76 5.12 -4.78
CA ALA A 28 -2.57 6.27 -5.18
C ALA A 28 -3.99 6.22 -4.58
N CYS A 29 -4.78 7.27 -4.80
CA CYS A 29 -6.17 7.36 -4.34
C CYS A 29 -7.10 6.38 -5.09
N GLN A 30 -8.07 5.80 -4.37
CA GLN A 30 -9.19 5.00 -4.92
C GLN A 30 -8.77 3.82 -5.81
N THR A 31 -7.61 3.20 -5.56
CA THR A 31 -7.09 2.11 -6.41
C THR A 31 -7.80 0.77 -6.21
N ALA A 32 -8.53 0.61 -5.09
CA ALA A 32 -9.40 -0.53 -4.81
C ALA A 32 -10.87 -0.27 -5.17
N LEU A 33 -11.25 0.98 -5.46
CA LEU A 33 -12.62 1.35 -5.77
C LEU A 33 -12.88 1.19 -7.26
N GLY A 34 -13.93 0.45 -7.61
CA GLY A 34 -14.38 0.31 -8.99
C GLY A 34 -15.22 1.49 -9.48
N ASP A 35 -15.31 1.61 -10.80
CA ASP A 35 -16.24 2.50 -11.49
C ASP A 35 -16.97 1.76 -12.62
N ARG A 36 -17.75 2.48 -13.43
CA ARG A 36 -18.49 1.87 -14.56
C ARG A 36 -17.59 1.27 -15.64
N ASN A 37 -16.32 1.67 -15.69
CA ASN A 37 -15.34 1.20 -16.68
C ASN A 37 -14.44 0.08 -16.11
N ALA A 38 -14.35 -0.04 -14.79
CA ALA A 38 -13.58 -1.02 -14.06
C ALA A 38 -14.33 -1.41 -12.77
N GLU A 39 -15.31 -2.31 -12.87
CA GLU A 39 -16.20 -2.66 -11.75
C GLU A 39 -15.47 -3.17 -10.49
N LEU A 40 -14.29 -3.78 -10.67
CA LEU A 40 -13.46 -4.30 -9.58
C LEU A 40 -12.29 -3.37 -9.19
N GLY A 41 -12.23 -2.16 -9.74
CA GLY A 41 -11.12 -1.22 -9.57
C GLY A 41 -9.79 -1.72 -10.15
N PHE A 42 -8.72 -0.95 -9.99
CA PHE A 42 -7.38 -1.38 -10.43
C PHE A 42 -6.90 -2.63 -9.69
N ALA A 43 -7.23 -2.75 -8.40
CA ALA A 43 -6.89 -3.91 -7.61
C ALA A 43 -7.49 -5.21 -8.17
N GLY A 44 -8.78 -5.23 -8.49
CA GLY A 44 -9.41 -6.41 -9.07
C GLY A 44 -8.94 -6.72 -10.49
N LEU A 45 -8.63 -5.69 -11.29
CA LEU A 45 -8.02 -5.89 -12.61
C LEU A 45 -6.64 -6.53 -12.52
N ALA A 46 -5.80 -6.11 -11.57
CA ALA A 46 -4.49 -6.71 -11.34
C ALA A 46 -4.60 -8.17 -10.88
N VAL A 47 -5.56 -8.48 -10.00
CA VAL A 47 -5.85 -9.87 -9.61
C VAL A 47 -6.29 -10.71 -10.82
N ALA A 48 -7.17 -10.18 -11.66
CA ALA A 48 -7.60 -10.86 -12.90
C ALA A 48 -6.44 -11.06 -13.90
N ALA A 49 -5.40 -10.23 -13.84
CA ALA A 49 -4.18 -10.32 -14.62
C ALA A 49 -3.13 -11.30 -14.04
N GLY A 50 -3.43 -12.00 -12.94
CA GLY A 50 -2.54 -13.02 -12.36
C GLY A 50 -1.69 -12.53 -11.18
N VAL A 51 -1.84 -11.28 -10.74
CA VAL A 51 -1.23 -10.83 -9.48
C VAL A 51 -1.92 -11.53 -8.31
N LYS A 52 -1.15 -12.15 -7.41
CA LYS A 52 -1.74 -12.89 -6.28
C LYS A 52 -2.40 -11.99 -5.26
N SER A 53 -1.77 -10.87 -4.91
CA SER A 53 -2.23 -9.97 -3.86
C SER A 53 -2.02 -8.52 -4.27
N VAL A 54 -2.98 -7.65 -3.96
CA VAL A 54 -2.88 -6.22 -4.25
C VAL A 54 -3.22 -5.41 -3.00
N LEU A 55 -2.29 -4.56 -2.55
CA LEU A 55 -2.55 -3.55 -1.53
C LEU A 55 -3.02 -2.28 -2.24
N ALA A 56 -4.22 -1.80 -1.91
CA ALA A 56 -4.86 -0.70 -2.62
C ALA A 56 -5.75 0.14 -1.69
N SER A 57 -6.14 1.33 -2.13
CA SER A 57 -6.87 2.32 -1.33
C SER A 57 -8.36 2.42 -1.72
N LEU A 58 -9.23 2.57 -0.74
CA LEU A 58 -10.69 2.68 -0.91
C LEU A 58 -11.17 4.12 -1.17
N TRP A 59 -10.45 5.12 -0.66
CA TRP A 59 -10.77 6.55 -0.80
C TRP A 59 -9.49 7.39 -0.96
N ASN A 60 -9.62 8.71 -0.93
CA ASN A 60 -8.48 9.62 -1.05
C ASN A 60 -7.49 9.48 0.11
N VAL A 61 -6.22 9.37 -0.21
CA VAL A 61 -5.15 9.18 0.77
C VAL A 61 -4.26 10.42 0.87
N SER A 62 -3.63 10.62 2.02
CA SER A 62 -2.64 11.68 2.22
C SER A 62 -1.26 11.16 1.87
N ASP A 63 -0.48 11.91 1.08
CA ASP A 63 0.89 11.51 0.70
C ASP A 63 1.77 11.20 1.91
N LEU A 64 1.75 12.04 2.95
CA LEU A 64 2.51 11.80 4.20
C LEU A 64 2.00 10.57 4.98
N GLY A 65 0.68 10.41 5.05
CA GLY A 65 0.08 9.23 5.69
C GLY A 65 0.44 7.94 4.96
N THR A 66 0.33 7.96 3.64
CA THR A 66 0.71 6.85 2.76
C THR A 66 2.20 6.53 2.89
N LEU A 67 3.07 7.54 2.91
CA LEU A 67 4.50 7.32 3.12
C LEU A 67 4.76 6.65 4.48
N GLY A 68 4.16 7.16 5.56
CA GLY A 68 4.27 6.56 6.89
C GLY A 68 3.76 5.12 6.95
N LEU A 69 2.56 4.86 6.40
CA LEU A 69 1.97 3.53 6.35
C LEU A 69 2.82 2.55 5.55
N MET A 70 3.27 2.96 4.35
CA MET A 70 4.03 2.07 3.45
C MET A 70 5.41 1.78 4.03
N SER A 71 6.08 2.77 4.63
CA SER A 71 7.36 2.55 5.30
C SER A 71 7.22 1.55 6.45
N GLN A 72 6.19 1.70 7.29
CA GLN A 72 5.95 0.73 8.36
C GLN A 72 5.55 -0.65 7.82
N PHE A 73 4.66 -0.70 6.81
CA PHE A 73 4.22 -1.93 6.17
C PHE A 73 5.39 -2.74 5.60
N TYR A 74 6.31 -2.10 4.87
CA TYR A 74 7.46 -2.80 4.29
C TYR A 74 8.46 -3.26 5.36
N GLN A 75 8.60 -2.51 6.46
CA GLN A 75 9.38 -2.96 7.61
C GLN A 75 8.75 -4.23 8.22
N ASP A 76 7.46 -4.19 8.55
CA ASP A 76 6.73 -5.33 9.14
C ASP A 76 6.68 -6.53 8.18
N PHE A 77 6.55 -6.28 6.88
CA PHE A 77 6.54 -7.33 5.85
C PHE A 77 7.92 -7.95 5.61
N SER A 78 9.02 -7.22 5.88
CA SER A 78 10.36 -7.82 5.83
C SER A 78 10.58 -8.83 6.97
N GLU A 79 9.85 -8.69 8.07
CA GLU A 79 9.94 -9.54 9.27
C GLU A 79 8.87 -10.67 9.30
N SER A 80 7.81 -10.54 8.51
CA SER A 80 6.67 -11.47 8.43
C SER A 80 6.40 -11.91 7.00
N SER A 81 6.28 -13.21 6.75
CA SER A 81 5.83 -13.71 5.44
C SER A 81 4.34 -13.48 5.14
N ASN A 82 3.56 -13.02 6.12
CA ASN A 82 2.11 -12.81 5.97
C ASN A 82 1.79 -11.32 5.71
N LYS A 83 1.26 -11.05 4.51
CA LYS A 83 0.91 -9.72 4.00
C LYS A 83 -0.17 -9.04 4.85
N SER A 84 -1.22 -9.79 5.21
CA SER A 84 -2.33 -9.27 6.02
C SER A 84 -1.89 -8.90 7.43
N GLU A 85 -1.00 -9.69 8.01
CA GLU A 85 -0.44 -9.41 9.33
C GLU A 85 0.45 -8.17 9.27
N ALA A 86 1.32 -8.05 8.27
CA ALA A 86 2.16 -6.86 8.09
C ALA A 86 1.31 -5.58 7.93
N LEU A 87 0.25 -5.61 7.12
CA LEU A 87 -0.66 -4.47 6.99
C LEU A 87 -1.35 -4.14 8.33
N ARG A 88 -1.83 -5.16 9.04
CA ARG A 88 -2.48 -4.99 10.34
C ARG A 88 -1.54 -4.35 11.36
N GLN A 89 -0.29 -4.80 11.42
CA GLN A 89 0.71 -4.25 12.34
C GLN A 89 1.02 -2.78 12.00
N ALA A 90 1.19 -2.45 10.74
CA ALA A 90 1.40 -1.07 10.31
C ALA A 90 0.22 -0.16 10.68
N GLN A 91 -1.01 -0.61 10.45
CA GLN A 91 -2.22 0.12 10.86
C GLN A 91 -2.33 0.29 12.38
N LEU A 92 -1.99 -0.74 13.15
CA LEU A 92 -1.97 -0.66 14.61
C LEU A 92 -0.88 0.27 15.14
N ALA A 93 0.30 0.27 14.50
CA ALA A 93 1.40 1.16 14.85
C ALA A 93 1.01 2.63 14.60
N MET A 94 0.37 2.92 13.46
CA MET A 94 -0.20 4.24 13.21
C MET A 94 -1.28 4.59 14.24
N LEU A 95 -2.27 3.73 14.46
CA LEU A 95 -3.33 3.95 15.45
C LEU A 95 -2.80 4.28 16.86
N LYS A 96 -1.67 3.68 17.27
CA LYS A 96 -1.02 3.93 18.56
C LYS A 96 -0.12 5.16 18.58
N GLY A 97 -0.02 5.92 17.49
CA GLY A 97 0.87 7.08 17.34
C GLY A 97 2.36 6.72 17.31
N GLN A 98 2.70 5.46 17.04
CA GLN A 98 4.07 4.96 16.98
C GLN A 98 4.75 5.35 15.65
N VAL A 99 3.95 5.53 14.60
CA VAL A 99 4.38 6.12 13.33
C VAL A 99 3.93 7.57 13.30
N ARG A 100 4.87 8.50 13.10
CA ARG A 100 4.61 9.95 13.19
C ARG A 100 5.66 10.75 12.46
N VAL A 101 5.33 11.99 12.10
CA VAL A 101 6.31 12.93 11.53
C VAL A 101 6.88 13.80 12.65
N GLU A 102 8.20 13.88 12.73
CA GLU A 102 8.91 14.79 13.62
C GLU A 102 10.13 15.42 12.92
N ASN A 103 10.22 16.76 12.98
CA ASN A 103 11.38 17.52 12.48
C ASN A 103 11.79 17.17 11.05
N GLY A 104 10.81 16.98 10.15
CA GLY A 104 11.07 16.62 8.75
C GLY A 104 11.54 15.17 8.56
N LYS A 105 11.22 14.27 9.49
CA LYS A 105 11.46 12.83 9.39
C LYS A 105 10.20 12.06 9.72
N ILE A 106 10.01 10.90 9.11
CA ILE A 106 9.06 9.90 9.59
C ILE A 106 9.78 9.03 10.62
N ILE A 107 9.18 8.87 11.78
CA ILE A 107 9.62 7.94 12.82
C ILE A 107 8.73 6.70 12.71
N LEU A 108 9.35 5.53 12.64
CA LEU A 108 8.69 4.23 12.59
C LEU A 108 8.55 3.62 13.99
N ALA A 109 7.72 2.58 14.13
CA ALA A 109 7.47 1.92 15.40
C ALA A 109 8.74 1.27 15.99
N SER A 110 9.68 0.86 15.14
CA SER A 110 11.00 0.35 15.54
C SER A 110 11.94 1.43 16.12
N GLY A 111 11.59 2.71 15.96
CA GLY A 111 12.46 3.85 16.28
C GLY A 111 13.37 4.30 15.13
N GLU A 112 13.36 3.59 14.00
CA GLU A 112 14.03 4.02 12.78
C GLU A 112 13.42 5.33 12.26
N SER A 113 14.25 6.18 11.63
CA SER A 113 13.81 7.46 11.07
C SER A 113 14.14 7.58 9.59
N ILE A 114 13.17 7.98 8.78
CA ILE A 114 13.32 8.22 7.34
C ILE A 114 13.25 9.74 7.08
N PRO A 115 14.27 10.34 6.44
CA PRO A 115 14.23 11.77 6.11
C PRO A 115 13.14 12.06 5.07
N LEU A 116 12.34 13.10 5.32
CA LEU A 116 11.36 13.55 4.34
C LEU A 116 12.04 14.36 3.23
N PRO A 117 11.59 14.20 1.98
CA PRO A 117 11.95 15.11 0.89
C PRO A 117 11.64 16.58 1.21
N PRO A 118 12.41 17.54 0.65
CA PRO A 118 12.32 18.96 0.99
C PRO A 118 10.96 19.61 0.70
N GLU A 119 10.17 19.04 -0.20
CA GLU A 119 8.81 19.46 -0.54
C GLU A 119 7.79 19.23 0.59
N PHE A 120 8.09 18.35 1.54
CA PHE A 120 7.19 18.06 2.66
C PHE A 120 7.37 19.06 3.82
N PRO A 121 6.28 19.39 4.53
CA PRO A 121 6.34 20.31 5.66
C PRO A 121 7.22 19.74 6.78
N LYS A 122 8.14 20.56 7.29
CA LYS A 122 9.08 20.21 8.38
C LYS A 122 8.45 20.26 9.79
N GLY A 123 7.14 20.12 9.88
CA GLY A 123 6.39 20.16 11.13
C GLY A 123 6.34 18.80 11.83
N ASN A 124 5.61 18.77 12.95
CA ASN A 124 5.21 17.53 13.59
C ASN A 124 3.78 17.20 13.16
N LEU A 125 3.53 15.94 12.85
CA LEU A 125 2.20 15.46 12.47
C LEU A 125 1.91 14.13 13.16
N ASP A 126 0.78 14.10 13.87
CA ASP A 126 0.22 12.87 14.41
C ASP A 126 -0.53 12.12 13.29
N LEU A 127 -0.08 10.91 12.99
CA LEU A 127 -0.67 10.05 11.97
C LEU A 127 -1.64 9.00 12.54
N SER A 128 -2.03 9.14 13.82
CA SER A 128 -2.92 8.19 14.51
C SER A 128 -4.35 8.16 13.97
N HIS A 129 -4.82 9.28 13.42
CA HIS A 129 -6.18 9.39 12.91
C HIS A 129 -6.42 8.40 11.74
N PRO A 130 -7.54 7.65 11.72
CA PRO A 130 -7.81 6.61 10.72
C PRO A 130 -7.82 7.10 9.27
N TYR A 131 -8.03 8.41 9.06
CA TYR A 131 -7.85 9.06 7.76
C TYR A 131 -6.54 8.68 7.06
N TYR A 132 -5.44 8.51 7.80
CA TYR A 132 -4.12 8.26 7.21
C TYR A 132 -3.86 6.80 6.81
N TRP A 133 -4.60 5.84 7.35
CA TRP A 133 -4.24 4.42 7.21
C TRP A 133 -5.40 3.47 6.93
N ALA A 134 -6.63 3.81 7.32
CA ALA A 134 -7.78 2.93 7.20
C ALA A 134 -8.27 2.78 5.75
N ALA A 135 -7.77 3.62 4.83
CA ALA A 135 -8.10 3.54 3.42
C ALA A 135 -7.54 2.28 2.75
N PHE A 136 -6.43 1.74 3.25
CA PHE A 136 -5.69 0.67 2.57
C PHE A 136 -6.19 -0.71 2.97
N THR A 137 -6.34 -1.57 1.96
CA THR A 137 -6.82 -2.94 2.10
C THR A 137 -6.10 -3.88 1.13
N LEU A 138 -6.05 -5.17 1.48
CA LEU A 138 -5.53 -6.23 0.62
C LEU A 138 -6.66 -6.92 -0.16
N VAL A 139 -6.45 -7.08 -1.45
CA VAL A 139 -7.34 -7.78 -2.38
C VAL A 139 -6.60 -8.98 -2.97
N GLY A 140 -7.27 -10.12 -3.10
CA GLY A 140 -6.66 -11.37 -3.60
C GLY A 140 -6.19 -12.29 -2.48
N ASN A 141 -5.10 -13.03 -2.68
CA ASN A 141 -4.55 -13.93 -1.69
C ASN A 141 -3.77 -13.17 -0.59
N TRP A 142 -4.26 -13.22 0.63
CA TRP A 142 -3.73 -12.45 1.75
C TRP A 142 -2.74 -13.21 2.66
N ASN A 143 -2.51 -14.50 2.40
CA ASN A 143 -1.58 -15.35 3.16
C ASN A 143 -0.27 -15.69 2.40
#